data_AF-A0A954M8G1-F1
#
_entry.id   AF-A0A954M8G1-F1
#
_cell.length_a   1.000
_cell.length_b   1.000
_cell.length_c   1.000
_cell.angle_alpha   90.00
_cell.angle_beta   90.00
_cell.angle_gamma   90.00
#
_symmetry.space_group_name_H-M   'P 1'
#
loop_
_entity.id
_entity.type
_entity.pdbx_description
1 polymer ?
#
loop_
_entity_poly.entity_id
_entity_poly.type
_entity_poly.pdbx_seq_one_letter_code
_entity_poly.pdbx_strand_id
1 'polypeptide(L)'
;MNEKLLTKLGEMDLRIQGVWTGHKIYQNFFTDTERSIVGAFSEAFTNKQGRTVGMWMQAKGVSQFRAIVEISRCLGLVEADYERLMRQIGEQPVPLLPPPRVPLWNNERFTLMLDGEEIKTIQRPTASRNQVLILDVFQEDEWPGRIDDPLPASGSPRQLAEVVRSLNRGLGRIVFRRDGTGQGICWEFLPVAAQLANS
;
A
#
# COMPACT_ATOMS: atom_id res chain seq x y z
N MET A 1 -21.65 -13.48 21.84
CA MET A 1 -20.83 -13.83 20.65
C MET A 1 -20.35 -15.27 20.79
N ASN A 2 -20.35 -16.08 19.73
CA ASN A 2 -20.02 -17.52 19.78
C ASN A 2 -18.49 -17.75 19.81
N GLU A 3 -18.03 -18.75 20.56
CA GLU A 3 -16.63 -19.18 20.68
C GLU A 3 -15.92 -19.38 19.33
N LYS A 4 -16.56 -20.04 18.36
CA LYS A 4 -16.03 -20.22 16.99
C LYS A 4 -15.71 -18.89 16.29
N LEU A 5 -16.52 -17.86 16.54
CA LEU A 5 -16.27 -16.54 15.97
C LEU A 5 -15.07 -15.87 16.64
N LEU A 6 -14.94 -16.00 17.96
CA LEU A 6 -13.80 -15.48 18.71
C LEU A 6 -12.49 -16.13 18.25
N THR A 7 -12.47 -17.45 18.05
CA THR A 7 -11.31 -18.16 17.52
C THR A 7 -10.93 -17.64 16.13
N LYS A 8 -11.91 -17.52 15.23
CA LYS A 8 -11.69 -17.02 13.87
C LYS A 8 -11.15 -15.59 13.86
N LEU A 9 -11.69 -14.70 14.70
CA LEU A 9 -11.20 -13.33 14.83
C LEU A 9 -9.79 -13.29 15.42
N GLY A 10 -9.46 -14.16 16.37
CA GLY A 10 -8.11 -14.29 16.93
C GLY A 10 -7.08 -14.75 15.89
N GLU A 11 -7.42 -15.74 15.05
CA GLU A 11 -6.55 -16.18 13.95
C GLU A 11 -6.31 -15.07 12.91
N MET A 12 -7.35 -14.29 12.60
CA MET A 12 -7.23 -13.13 11.72
C MET A 12 -6.33 -12.06 12.32
N ASP A 13 -6.54 -11.72 13.59
CA ASP A 13 -5.72 -10.74 14.30
C ASP A 13 -4.24 -11.12 14.23
N LEU A 14 -3.88 -12.37 14.52
CA LEU A 14 -2.48 -12.83 14.43
C LEU A 14 -1.87 -12.64 13.02
N ARG A 15 -2.65 -12.83 11.95
CA ARG A 15 -2.18 -12.67 10.56
C ARG A 15 -1.96 -11.21 10.16
N ILE A 16 -2.67 -10.27 10.77
CA ILE A 16 -2.67 -8.86 10.35
C ILE A 16 -1.74 -7.94 11.17
N GLN A 17 -1.18 -8.46 12.27
CA GLN A 17 -0.32 -7.73 13.22
C GLN A 17 1.15 -7.63 12.81
N GLY A 18 1.53 -8.17 11.65
CA GLY A 18 2.89 -8.07 11.10
C GLY A 18 3.25 -6.64 10.68
N VAL A 19 4.50 -6.23 10.91
CA VAL A 19 5.00 -4.87 10.59
C VAL A 19 4.75 -4.53 9.12
N TRP A 20 5.07 -5.47 8.22
CA TRP A 20 4.87 -5.27 6.79
C TRP A 20 3.39 -5.13 6.42
N THR A 21 2.52 -5.96 7.00
CA THR A 21 1.07 -5.85 6.82
C THR A 21 0.55 -4.50 7.32
N GLY A 22 1.00 -4.06 8.49
CA GLY A 22 0.64 -2.75 9.04
C GLY A 22 1.06 -1.61 8.13
N HIS A 23 2.27 -1.69 7.56
CA HIS A 23 2.77 -0.70 6.62
C HIS A 23 1.94 -0.66 5.33
N LYS A 24 1.63 -1.83 4.75
CA LYS A 24 0.76 -1.95 3.56
C LYS A 24 -0.62 -1.34 3.82
N ILE A 25 -1.21 -1.61 4.99
CA ILE A 25 -2.50 -1.06 5.39
C ILE A 25 -2.45 0.47 5.50
N TYR A 26 -1.47 0.98 6.23
CA TYR A 26 -1.26 2.41 6.41
C TYR A 26 -1.01 3.15 5.08
N GLN A 27 -0.25 2.54 4.17
CA GLN A 27 0.04 3.14 2.87
C GLN A 27 -1.12 3.06 1.90
N ASN A 28 -1.84 1.94 1.82
CA ASN A 28 -2.76 1.74 0.69
C ASN A 28 -4.21 2.04 1.03
N PHE A 29 -4.60 2.00 2.31
CA PHE A 29 -6.00 2.06 2.73
C PHE A 29 -6.33 3.25 3.64
N PHE A 30 -5.32 3.98 4.11
CA PHE A 30 -5.55 5.20 4.88
C PHE A 30 -5.58 6.41 3.95
N THR A 31 -6.60 7.24 4.13
CA THR A 31 -6.64 8.58 3.53
C THR A 31 -5.63 9.51 4.19
N ASP A 32 -5.34 10.66 3.58
CA ASP A 32 -4.42 11.65 4.16
C ASP A 32 -4.97 12.24 5.47
N THR A 33 -6.30 12.38 5.58
CA THR A 33 -6.98 12.75 6.84
C THR A 33 -6.75 11.68 7.91
N GLU A 34 -6.90 10.40 7.56
CA GLU A 34 -6.70 9.30 8.50
C GLU A 34 -5.25 9.19 8.97
N ARG A 35 -4.28 9.33 8.05
CA ARG A 35 -2.85 9.40 8.41
C ARG A 35 -2.53 10.59 9.30
N SER A 36 -3.19 11.73 9.10
CA SER A 36 -3.04 12.90 9.99
C SER A 36 -3.58 12.62 11.40
N ILE A 37 -4.65 11.81 11.53
CA ILE A 37 -5.20 11.41 12.84
C ILE A 37 -4.27 10.44 13.56
N VAL A 38 -3.70 9.45 12.86
CA VAL A 38 -2.86 8.42 13.50
C VAL A 38 -1.41 8.84 13.68
N GLY A 39 -0.91 9.77 12.88
CA GLY A 39 0.49 10.19 12.86
C GLY A 39 1.37 9.29 11.98
N ALA A 40 2.69 9.46 12.08
CA ALA A 40 3.65 8.70 11.29
C ALA A 40 3.59 7.20 11.61
N PHE A 41 3.76 6.35 10.59
CA PHE A 41 3.65 4.89 10.73
C PHE A 41 4.54 4.32 11.86
N SER A 42 5.80 4.73 11.94
CA SER A 42 6.75 4.22 12.94
C SER A 42 6.29 4.45 14.38
N GLU A 43 5.69 5.60 14.64
CA GLU A 43 5.14 5.95 15.95
C GLU A 43 3.80 5.26 16.20
N ALA A 44 2.90 5.32 15.21
CA ALA A 44 1.56 4.75 15.29
C ALA A 44 1.59 3.22 15.47
N PHE A 45 2.50 2.53 14.79
CA PHE A 45 2.63 1.08 14.88
C PHE A 45 3.21 0.61 16.23
N THR A 46 4.15 1.38 16.80
CA THR A 46 4.88 0.99 18.02
C THR A 46 4.14 1.38 19.30
N ASN A 47 3.48 2.54 19.30
CA ASN A 47 2.90 3.13 20.52
C ASN A 47 1.42 2.76 20.75
N LYS A 48 0.74 2.18 19.77
CA LYS A 48 -0.69 1.87 19.86
C LYS A 48 -0.93 0.42 20.30
N GLN A 49 -1.78 0.24 21.30
CA GLN A 49 -2.30 -1.08 21.67
C GLN A 49 -2.96 -1.72 20.45
N GLY A 50 -2.45 -2.89 20.04
CA GLY A 50 -2.94 -3.64 18.90
C GLY A 50 -2.36 -3.29 17.52
N ARG A 51 -1.22 -2.57 17.44
CA ARG A 51 -0.45 -2.27 16.21
C ARG A 51 -1.34 -1.90 15.00
N THR A 52 -1.44 -2.74 13.97
CA THR A 52 -2.27 -2.52 12.77
C THR A 52 -3.73 -2.26 13.12
N VAL A 53 -4.29 -3.08 14.00
CA VAL A 53 -5.69 -2.97 14.45
C VAL A 53 -5.89 -1.69 15.25
N GLY A 54 -4.95 -1.35 16.13
CA GLY A 54 -5.00 -0.11 16.92
C GLY A 54 -4.99 1.14 16.05
N MET A 55 -4.13 1.18 15.02
CA MET A 55 -4.11 2.28 14.04
C MET A 55 -5.46 2.41 13.32
N TRP A 56 -6.04 1.29 12.87
CA TRP A 56 -7.32 1.29 12.16
C TRP A 56 -8.47 1.77 13.04
N MET A 57 -8.54 1.28 14.29
CA MET A 57 -9.52 1.73 15.28
C MET A 57 -9.45 3.24 15.50
N GLN A 58 -8.24 3.78 15.67
CA GLN A 58 -8.06 5.21 15.88
C GLN A 58 -8.41 6.03 14.64
N ALA A 59 -7.99 5.60 13.45
CA ALA A 59 -8.24 6.31 12.19
C ALA A 59 -9.74 6.38 11.85
N LYS A 60 -10.45 5.26 12.02
CA LYS A 60 -11.84 5.09 11.56
C LYS A 60 -12.88 5.23 12.69
N GLY A 61 -12.46 5.25 13.95
CA GLY A 61 -13.35 5.29 15.10
C GLY A 61 -14.19 4.02 15.27
N VAL A 62 -13.64 2.85 14.94
CA VAL A 62 -14.35 1.56 14.93
C VAL A 62 -13.93 0.64 16.07
N SER A 63 -14.76 -0.37 16.36
CA SER A 63 -14.45 -1.43 17.33
C SER A 63 -13.27 -2.31 16.89
N GLN A 64 -12.64 -3.02 17.83
CA GLN A 64 -11.52 -3.94 17.52
C GLN A 64 -11.94 -5.04 16.56
N PHE A 65 -13.10 -5.67 16.78
CA PHE A 65 -13.59 -6.74 15.90
C PHE A 65 -13.89 -6.23 14.50
N ARG A 66 -14.46 -5.03 14.38
CA ARG A 66 -14.68 -4.39 13.09
C ARG A 66 -13.36 -4.09 12.38
N ALA A 67 -12.38 -3.54 13.08
CA ALA A 67 -11.06 -3.31 12.53
C ALA A 67 -10.40 -4.60 12.02
N ILE A 68 -10.47 -5.70 12.79
CA ILE A 68 -9.93 -7.01 12.36
C ILE A 68 -10.60 -7.47 11.06
N VAL A 69 -11.93 -7.39 10.97
CA VAL A 69 -12.68 -7.83 9.78
C VAL A 69 -12.41 -6.93 8.58
N GLU A 70 -12.39 -5.61 8.76
CA GLU A 70 -12.12 -4.64 7.69
C GLU A 70 -10.68 -4.77 7.15
N ILE A 71 -9.67 -4.89 8.03
CA ILE A 71 -8.28 -5.12 7.62
C ILE A 71 -8.16 -6.48 6.90
N SER A 72 -8.80 -7.53 7.42
CA SER A 72 -8.78 -8.84 6.78
C SER A 72 -9.39 -8.79 5.38
N ARG A 73 -10.44 -7.98 5.19
CA ARG A 73 -11.05 -7.74 3.88
C ARG A 73 -10.10 -7.01 2.94
N CYS A 74 -9.44 -5.94 3.41
CA CYS A 74 -8.41 -5.22 2.64
C CYS A 74 -7.28 -6.14 2.13
N LEU A 75 -7.00 -7.22 2.86
CA LEU A 75 -5.98 -8.20 2.52
C LEU A 75 -6.53 -9.40 1.72
N GLY A 76 -7.81 -9.37 1.34
CA GLY A 76 -8.47 -10.43 0.57
C GLY A 76 -8.74 -11.72 1.36
N LEU A 77 -8.62 -11.70 2.71
CA LEU A 77 -8.73 -12.90 3.54
C LEU A 77 -10.18 -13.36 3.79
N VAL A 78 -11.17 -12.47 3.61
CA VAL A 78 -12.56 -12.71 4.04
C VAL A 78 -13.63 -12.18 3.08
N GLU A 79 -13.33 -11.95 1.81
CA GLU A 79 -14.27 -11.25 0.90
C GLU A 79 -15.66 -11.93 0.84
N ALA A 80 -15.70 -13.26 0.71
CA ALA A 80 -16.96 -14.02 0.69
C ALA A 80 -17.70 -14.09 2.04
N ASP A 81 -16.99 -13.84 3.15
CA ASP A 81 -17.50 -13.97 4.51
C ASP A 81 -17.79 -12.63 5.20
N TYR A 82 -17.40 -11.51 4.59
CA TYR A 82 -17.38 -10.19 5.21
C TYR A 82 -18.73 -9.78 5.80
N GLU A 83 -19.81 -9.81 5.00
CA GLU A 83 -21.14 -9.40 5.47
C GLU A 83 -21.61 -10.26 6.65
N ARG A 84 -21.35 -11.57 6.58
CA ARG A 84 -21.71 -12.52 7.63
C ARG A 84 -20.96 -12.20 8.92
N LEU A 85 -19.65 -11.96 8.83
CA LEU A 85 -18.82 -11.62 9.99
C LEU A 85 -19.27 -10.30 10.62
N MET A 86 -19.52 -9.26 9.83
CA MET A 86 -20.03 -7.96 10.30
C MET A 86 -21.34 -8.12 11.08
N ARG A 87 -22.32 -8.85 10.52
CA ARG A 87 -23.60 -9.12 11.21
C ARG A 87 -23.39 -9.88 12.52
N GLN A 88 -22.47 -10.84 12.56
CA GLN A 88 -22.21 -11.64 13.76
C GLN A 88 -21.52 -10.87 14.89
N ILE A 89 -20.72 -9.85 14.55
CA ILE A 89 -20.14 -8.92 15.54
C ILE A 89 -21.08 -7.75 15.89
N GLY A 90 -22.30 -7.74 15.36
CA GLY A 90 -23.31 -6.71 15.63
C GLY A 90 -23.08 -5.38 14.90
N GLU A 91 -22.24 -5.39 13.87
CA GLU A 91 -21.86 -4.19 13.11
C GLU A 91 -22.53 -4.21 11.74
N GLN A 92 -22.86 -3.02 11.22
CA GLN A 92 -23.38 -2.91 9.86
C GLN A 92 -22.24 -3.00 8.86
N PRO A 93 -22.32 -3.88 7.84
CA PRO A 93 -21.33 -3.90 6.78
C PRO A 93 -21.35 -2.55 6.07
N VAL A 94 -20.21 -1.86 6.07
CA VAL A 94 -20.02 -0.71 5.19
C VAL A 94 -19.83 -1.19 3.76
N PRO A 95 -20.24 -0.38 2.75
CA PRO A 95 -19.90 -0.61 1.35
C PRO A 95 -18.39 -0.88 1.21
N LEU A 96 -18.01 -1.58 0.13
CA LEU A 96 -16.61 -1.86 -0.22
C LEU A 96 -15.72 -0.69 0.21
N LEU A 97 -14.78 -0.97 1.12
CA LEU A 97 -13.72 0.00 1.42
C LEU A 97 -13.17 0.46 0.06
N PRO A 98 -12.85 1.76 -0.10
CA PRO A 98 -12.29 2.22 -1.36
C PRO A 98 -11.14 1.28 -1.70
N PRO A 99 -11.07 0.81 -2.96
CA PRO A 99 -10.01 -0.11 -3.37
C PRO A 99 -8.67 0.51 -2.97
N PRO A 100 -7.67 -0.33 -2.60
CA PRO A 100 -6.37 0.18 -2.19
C PRO A 100 -5.90 1.20 -3.23
N ARG A 101 -5.51 2.38 -2.76
CA ARG A 101 -4.91 3.37 -3.65
C ARG A 101 -3.57 2.80 -4.07
N VAL A 102 -3.55 2.23 -5.26
CA VAL A 102 -2.33 1.76 -5.92
C VAL A 102 -2.22 2.46 -7.25
N PRO A 103 -1.00 2.71 -7.73
CA PRO A 103 -0.83 3.18 -9.09
C PRO A 103 -1.35 2.16 -10.09
N LEU A 104 -1.61 2.60 -11.31
CA LEU A 104 -1.97 1.77 -12.45
C LEU A 104 -1.02 2.09 -13.59
N TRP A 105 -0.26 1.09 -14.03
CA TRP A 105 0.63 1.23 -15.17
C TRP A 105 -0.04 0.66 -16.42
N ASN A 106 -0.13 1.50 -17.46
CA ASN A 106 -0.58 1.10 -18.78
C ASN A 106 0.64 0.97 -19.70
N ASN A 107 1.06 -0.27 -19.95
CA ASN A 107 2.24 -0.55 -20.78
C ASN A 107 2.03 -0.27 -22.27
N GLU A 108 0.80 -0.32 -22.78
CA GLU A 108 0.47 0.03 -24.17
C GLU A 108 0.61 1.53 -24.43
N ARG A 109 0.23 2.35 -23.44
CA ARG A 109 0.29 3.82 -23.50
C ARG A 109 1.54 4.40 -22.86
N PHE A 110 2.32 3.58 -22.17
CA PHE A 110 3.45 3.97 -21.34
C PHE A 110 3.12 5.08 -20.33
N THR A 111 1.93 4.98 -19.73
CA THR A 111 1.42 5.96 -18.77
C THR A 111 1.18 5.33 -17.40
N LEU A 112 1.63 6.04 -16.37
CA LEU A 112 1.41 5.69 -14.97
C LEU A 112 0.32 6.60 -14.41
N MET A 113 -0.71 5.99 -13.85
CA MET A 113 -1.88 6.67 -13.31
C MET A 113 -2.01 6.44 -11.81
N LEU A 114 -2.65 7.38 -11.11
CA LEU A 114 -3.01 7.28 -9.70
C LEU A 114 -4.33 8.00 -9.45
N ASP A 115 -5.31 7.29 -8.88
CA ASP A 115 -6.69 7.78 -8.70
C ASP A 115 -7.33 8.29 -10.01
N GLY A 116 -7.03 7.63 -11.14
CA GLY A 116 -7.56 8.00 -12.45
C GLY A 116 -6.85 9.17 -13.14
N GLU A 117 -5.88 9.80 -12.49
CA GLU A 117 -5.07 10.87 -13.08
C GLU A 117 -3.74 10.33 -13.59
N GLU A 118 -3.27 10.81 -14.73
CA GLU A 118 -1.92 10.52 -15.22
C GLU A 118 -0.88 11.27 -14.38
N ILE A 119 0.01 10.53 -13.72
CA ILE A 119 1.09 11.09 -12.89
C ILE A 119 2.46 11.04 -13.56
N LYS A 120 2.63 10.21 -14.59
CA LYS A 120 3.86 10.15 -15.40
C LYS A 120 3.61 9.48 -16.74
N THR A 121 4.28 9.97 -17.78
CA THR A 121 4.37 9.31 -19.10
C THR A 121 5.82 9.07 -19.49
N ILE A 122 6.13 7.85 -19.95
CA ILE A 122 7.45 7.50 -20.49
C ILE A 122 7.44 7.76 -22.01
N GLN A 123 7.87 8.97 -22.40
CA GLN A 123 7.86 9.40 -23.81
C GLN A 123 8.79 8.61 -24.73
N ARG A 124 9.86 7.99 -24.20
CA ARG A 124 10.85 7.23 -24.97
C ARG A 124 11.04 5.85 -24.35
N PRO A 125 10.09 4.91 -24.53
CA PRO A 125 10.09 3.62 -23.84
C PRO A 125 11.32 2.78 -24.18
N THR A 126 11.77 2.78 -25.45
CA THR A 126 12.99 2.07 -25.86
C THR A 126 14.24 2.58 -25.15
N ALA A 127 14.40 3.90 -25.02
CA ALA A 127 15.53 4.52 -24.33
C ALA A 127 15.40 4.42 -22.79
N SER A 128 14.19 4.19 -22.29
CA SER A 128 13.86 4.10 -20.87
C SER A 128 13.43 2.69 -20.47
N ARG A 129 13.93 1.66 -21.16
CA ARG A 129 13.49 0.27 -21.01
C ARG A 129 13.53 -0.22 -19.56
N ASN A 130 14.52 0.21 -18.79
CA ASN A 130 14.62 -0.16 -17.37
C ASN A 130 13.51 0.47 -16.50
N GLN A 131 13.03 1.67 -16.83
CA GLN A 131 11.87 2.26 -16.15
C GLN A 131 10.58 1.49 -16.49
N VAL A 132 10.40 1.15 -17.76
CA VAL A 132 9.26 0.34 -18.23
C VAL A 132 9.26 -1.02 -17.53
N LEU A 133 10.40 -1.71 -17.49
CA LEU A 133 10.53 -3.02 -16.82
C LEU A 133 10.16 -2.97 -15.34
N ILE A 134 10.62 -1.95 -14.61
CA ILE A 134 10.25 -1.78 -13.18
C ILE A 134 8.74 -1.61 -13.03
N LEU A 135 8.11 -0.78 -13.87
CA LEU A 135 6.67 -0.53 -13.81
C LEU A 135 5.85 -1.76 -14.26
N ASP A 136 6.34 -2.52 -15.24
CA ASP A 136 5.75 -3.78 -15.67
C ASP A 136 5.75 -4.78 -14.50
N VAL A 137 6.88 -4.98 -13.82
CA VAL A 137 6.95 -5.89 -12.65
C VAL A 137 6.03 -5.43 -11.52
N PHE A 138 6.01 -4.13 -11.20
CA PHE A 138 5.04 -3.63 -10.21
C PHE A 138 3.59 -3.91 -10.64
N GLN A 139 3.26 -3.77 -11.92
CA GLN A 139 1.90 -4.01 -12.41
C GLN A 139 1.53 -5.50 -12.42
N GLU A 140 2.45 -6.36 -12.82
CA GLU A 140 2.31 -7.82 -12.84
C GLU A 140 2.11 -8.37 -11.42
N ASP A 141 2.83 -7.83 -10.44
CA ASP A 141 2.75 -8.24 -9.03
C ASP A 141 1.64 -7.52 -8.23
N GLU A 142 0.77 -6.75 -8.91
CA GLU A 142 -0.33 -6.00 -8.30
C GLU A 142 0.12 -4.94 -7.27
N TRP A 143 1.19 -4.21 -7.59
CA TRP A 143 1.74 -3.08 -6.85
C TRP A 143 2.09 -3.39 -5.38
N PRO A 144 2.95 -4.40 -5.12
CA PRO A 144 3.41 -4.67 -3.77
C PRO A 144 4.24 -3.48 -3.24
N GLY A 145 4.34 -3.31 -1.93
CA GLY A 145 5.14 -2.23 -1.34
C GLY A 145 6.64 -2.34 -1.66
N ARG A 146 7.11 -3.51 -2.10
CA ARG A 146 8.48 -3.80 -2.56
C ARG A 146 8.43 -4.88 -3.64
N ILE A 147 9.25 -4.71 -4.68
CA ILE A 147 9.66 -5.76 -5.61
C ILE A 147 11.17 -6.01 -5.47
N ASP A 148 11.63 -7.20 -5.89
CA ASP A 148 13.05 -7.43 -6.10
C ASP A 148 13.56 -6.63 -7.30
N ASP A 149 14.88 -6.38 -7.38
CA ASP A 149 15.49 -5.65 -8.49
C ASP A 149 15.25 -6.40 -9.81
N PRO A 150 14.38 -5.88 -10.71
CA PRO A 150 14.07 -6.58 -11.94
C PRO A 150 15.14 -6.33 -13.01
N LEU A 151 16.14 -5.48 -12.74
CA LEU A 151 17.18 -5.16 -13.70
C LEU A 151 18.11 -6.37 -13.91
N PRO A 152 18.64 -6.56 -15.13
CA PRO A 152 19.55 -7.66 -15.40
C PRO A 152 20.77 -7.64 -14.47
N ALA A 153 21.20 -8.82 -14.00
CA ALA A 153 22.32 -8.98 -13.04
C ALA A 153 23.67 -8.39 -13.51
N SER A 154 23.82 -8.07 -14.80
CA SER A 154 24.98 -7.34 -15.32
C SER A 154 24.98 -5.84 -14.97
N GLY A 155 23.92 -5.33 -14.37
CA GLY A 155 23.80 -3.93 -13.97
C GLY A 155 24.57 -3.63 -12.68
N SER A 156 25.31 -2.54 -12.66
CA SER A 156 25.95 -2.08 -11.41
C SER A 156 24.89 -1.52 -10.44
N PRO A 157 25.10 -1.55 -9.11
CA PRO A 157 24.21 -0.91 -8.14
C PRO A 157 23.97 0.60 -8.40
N ARG A 158 24.87 1.26 -9.15
CA ARG A 158 24.71 2.64 -9.61
C ARG A 158 23.62 2.77 -10.67
N GLN A 159 23.48 1.79 -11.54
CA GLN A 159 22.46 1.77 -12.59
C GLN A 159 21.05 1.76 -11.98
N LEU A 160 20.80 0.92 -10.98
CA LEU A 160 19.52 0.92 -10.26
C LEU A 160 19.22 2.29 -9.65
N ALA A 161 20.21 2.91 -8.99
CA ALA A 161 20.05 4.23 -8.39
C ALA A 161 19.74 5.32 -9.43
N GLU A 162 20.37 5.27 -10.60
CA GLU A 162 20.09 6.20 -11.71
C GLU A 162 18.71 5.99 -12.31
N VAL A 163 18.29 4.73 -12.51
CA VAL A 163 16.97 4.40 -13.02
C VAL A 163 15.89 4.88 -12.06
N VAL A 164 16.01 4.60 -10.75
CA VAL A 164 15.07 5.08 -9.72
C VAL A 164 15.03 6.62 -9.69
N ARG A 165 16.19 7.30 -9.79
CA ARG A 165 16.24 8.77 -9.86
C ARG A 165 15.50 9.30 -11.10
N SER A 166 15.67 8.66 -12.25
CA SER A 166 14.98 9.02 -13.49
C SER A 166 13.48 8.75 -13.41
N LEU A 167 13.08 7.62 -12.81
CA LEU A 167 11.68 7.26 -12.59
C LEU A 167 10.97 8.30 -11.72
N ASN A 168 11.63 8.79 -10.66
CA ASN A 168 11.12 9.85 -9.79
C ASN A 168 11.05 11.24 -10.43
N ARG A 169 11.70 11.46 -11.58
CA ARG A 169 11.67 12.78 -12.24
C ARG A 169 10.24 13.10 -12.68
N GLY A 170 9.72 14.24 -12.19
CA GLY A 170 8.38 14.71 -12.49
C GLY A 170 7.26 14.00 -11.72
N LEU A 171 7.58 13.09 -10.79
CA LEU A 171 6.59 12.50 -9.89
C LEU A 171 6.40 13.42 -8.67
N GLY A 172 5.15 13.85 -8.45
CA GLY A 172 4.78 14.67 -7.29
C GLY A 172 3.98 13.91 -6.21
N ARG A 173 3.34 12.79 -6.56
CA ARG A 173 2.36 12.10 -5.71
C ARG A 173 2.86 10.80 -5.06
N ILE A 174 3.81 10.13 -5.72
CA ILE A 174 4.48 8.92 -5.23
C ILE A 174 5.98 9.06 -5.43
N VAL A 175 6.76 8.24 -4.73
CA VAL A 175 8.20 8.14 -4.92
C VAL A 175 8.64 6.69 -4.87
N PHE A 176 9.59 6.34 -5.74
CA PHE A 176 10.28 5.06 -5.74
C PHE A 176 11.59 5.19 -4.98
N ARG A 177 11.94 4.18 -4.19
CA ARG A 177 13.19 4.12 -3.43
C ARG A 177 13.81 2.75 -3.58
N ARG A 178 15.13 2.69 -3.44
CA ARG A 178 15.79 1.40 -3.19
C ARG A 178 15.44 0.95 -1.77
N ASP A 179 15.35 -0.36 -1.58
CA ASP A 179 15.00 -0.98 -0.29
C ASP A 179 16.11 -0.88 0.79
N GLY A 180 17.24 -0.25 0.48
CA GLY A 180 18.39 -0.10 1.37
C GLY A 180 19.40 -1.25 1.29
N THR A 181 19.00 -2.41 0.75
CA THR A 181 19.90 -3.55 0.52
C THR A 181 20.52 -3.52 -0.88
N GLY A 182 19.89 -2.78 -1.80
CA GLY A 182 20.27 -2.74 -3.21
C GLY A 182 19.75 -3.93 -4.02
N GLN A 183 18.87 -4.74 -3.43
CA GLN A 183 18.26 -5.91 -4.07
C GLN A 183 16.79 -5.69 -4.42
N GLY A 184 16.23 -4.51 -4.13
CA GLY A 184 14.82 -4.25 -4.37
C GLY A 184 14.48 -2.78 -4.46
N ILE A 185 13.24 -2.56 -4.91
CA ILE A 185 12.64 -1.24 -5.10
C ILE A 185 11.34 -1.20 -4.33
N CYS A 186 11.16 -0.16 -3.52
CA CYS A 186 9.92 0.16 -2.82
C CYS A 186 9.26 1.37 -3.46
N TRP A 187 7.95 1.52 -3.28
CA TRP A 187 7.24 2.75 -3.60
C TRP A 187 6.41 3.21 -2.39
N GLU A 188 6.14 4.51 -2.34
CA GLU A 188 5.34 5.11 -1.26
C GLU A 188 4.64 6.38 -1.75
N PHE A 189 3.55 6.74 -1.09
CA PHE A 189 2.91 8.04 -1.27
C PHE A 189 3.78 9.15 -0.69
N LEU A 190 3.92 10.25 -1.45
CA LEU A 190 4.53 11.46 -0.92
C LEU A 190 3.53 12.16 0.04
N PRO A 191 3.98 12.73 1.16
CA PRO A 191 3.13 13.52 2.05
C PRO A 191 2.49 14.70 1.30
N VAL A 192 1.27 15.09 1.66
CA VAL A 192 0.56 16.23 1.02
C VAL A 192 1.41 17.51 1.02
N ALA A 193 2.17 17.78 2.09
CA ALA A 193 3.08 18.93 2.15
C ALA A 193 4.19 18.89 1.08
N ALA A 194 4.64 17.71 0.66
CA ALA A 194 5.60 17.54 -0.42
C ALA A 194 4.96 17.58 -1.82
N GLN A 195 3.65 17.29 -1.91
CA GLN A 195 2.89 17.39 -3.16
C GLN A 195 2.68 18.87 -3.56
N LEU A 196 2.37 19.73 -2.60
CA LEU A 196 2.16 21.18 -2.80
C LEU A 196 3.43 21.96 -3.16
N ALA A 197 4.61 21.42 -2.86
CA ALA A 197 5.89 22.06 -3.19
C ALA A 197 6.32 21.83 -4.66
N ASN A 198 5.67 20.90 -5.36
CA ASN A 198 5.99 20.52 -6.75
C ASN A 198 4.88 20.91 -7.75
N SER A 199 3.84 21.60 -7.30
CA SER A 199 2.73 22.14 -8.09
C SER A 199 2.93 23.61 -8.46
#